data_AF-A0A1F4PZY4-F1
#
_entry.id   AF-A0A1F4PZY4-F1
#
_cell.length_a   1.000
_cell.length_b   1.000
_cell.length_c   1.000
_cell.angle_alpha   90.00
_cell.angle_beta   90.00
_cell.angle_gamma   90.00
#
_symmetry.space_group_name_H-M   'P 1'
#
loop_
_entity.id
_entity.type
_entity.pdbx_description
1 polymer ?
#
loop_
_entity_poly.entity_id
_entity_poly.type
_entity_poly.pdbx_seq_one_letter_code
_entity_poly.pdbx_strand_id
1 'polypeptide(L)' 'MDIRRWIMRRIWGGGRSVRYVFIHPTCGHDDVEAGYLPEWGQPKFLCRRCGVAFDEASVRLCWTGEEAPPSG' A
#
# COMPACT_ATOMS: atom_id res chain seq x y z
N MET A 1 2.00 29.58 -15.34
CA MET A 1 2.97 28.64 -14.73
C MET A 1 2.45 27.23 -15.02
N ASP A 2 3.01 26.56 -16.02
CA ASP A 2 2.45 25.31 -16.56
C ASP A 2 2.51 24.15 -15.55
N ILE A 3 1.33 23.66 -15.14
CA ILE A 3 1.13 22.44 -14.34
C ILE A 3 2.00 21.28 -14.86
N ARG A 4 2.11 21.14 -16.19
CA ARG A 4 2.89 20.09 -16.83
C ARG A 4 4.39 20.16 -16.49
N ARG A 5 4.95 21.37 -16.45
CA ARG A 5 6.37 21.59 -16.11
C ARG A 5 6.61 21.44 -14.60
N TRP A 6 5.60 21.74 -13.77
CA TRP A 6 5.65 21.49 -12.32
C TRP A 6 5.58 19.98 -11.99
N ILE A 7 4.66 19.24 -12.62
CA ILE A 7 4.51 17.78 -12.48
C ILE A 7 5.80 17.08 -12.94
N MET A 8 6.32 17.39 -14.13
CA MET A 8 7.54 16.76 -14.62
C MET A 8 8.73 17.02 -13.70
N ARG A 9 8.89 18.24 -13.18
CA ARG A 9 10.01 18.56 -12.27
C ARG A 9 9.89 17.85 -10.93
N ARG A 10 8.68 17.61 -10.43
CA ARG A 10 8.42 16.95 -9.14
C ARG A 10 8.43 15.42 -9.22
N ILE A 11 8.08 14.85 -10.37
CA ILE A 11 8.09 13.39 -10.61
C ILE A 11 9.46 12.94 -11.15
N TRP A 12 10.02 13.63 -12.14
CA TRP A 12 11.27 13.22 -12.80
C TRP A 12 12.54 13.92 -12.30
N GLY A 13 12.44 14.99 -11.52
CA GLY A 13 13.61 15.76 -11.07
C GLY A 13 14.34 15.21 -9.84
N GLY A 14 13.80 14.22 -9.12
CA GLY A 14 14.35 13.82 -7.82
C GLY A 14 13.88 12.46 -7.28
N GLY A 15 13.53 11.52 -8.16
CA GLY A 15 13.34 10.11 -7.78
C GLY A 15 12.27 9.86 -6.70
N ARG A 16 11.06 10.38 -6.86
CA ARG A 16 9.94 10.01 -5.97
C ARG A 16 9.32 8.71 -6.47
N SER A 17 9.48 7.62 -5.73
CA SER A 17 8.75 6.37 -5.97
C SER A 17 7.40 6.39 -5.26
N VAL A 18 6.43 5.67 -5.82
CA VAL A 18 5.14 5.40 -5.19
C VAL A 18 5.23 4.06 -4.47
N ARG A 19 4.73 4.03 -3.23
CA ARG A 19 4.54 2.81 -2.44
C ARG A 19 3.06 2.41 -2.49
N TYR A 20 2.83 1.13 -2.74
CA TYR A 20 1.53 0.50 -2.58
C TYR A 20 1.36 0.04 -1.13
N VAL A 21 0.31 0.51 -0.48
CA VAL A 21 -0.03 0.16 0.90
C VAL A 21 -1.31 -0.66 0.87
N PHE A 22 -1.22 -1.94 1.27
CA PHE A 22 -2.35 -2.85 1.35
C PHE A 22 -3.07 -2.64 2.68
N ILE A 23 -4.40 -2.60 2.65
CA ILE A 23 -5.25 -2.32 3.81
C ILE A 23 -6.26 -3.45 3.95
N HIS A 24 -6.37 -4.00 5.17
CA HIS A 24 -7.36 -5.04 5.48
C HIS A 24 -8.77 -4.44 5.41
N PRO A 25 -9.68 -4.97 4.57
CA PRO A 25 -10.97 -4.34 4.28
C PRO A 25 -11.86 -4.19 5.52
N THR A 26 -11.72 -5.06 6.51
CA THR A 26 -12.58 -5.06 7.70
C THR A 26 -12.03 -4.20 8.83
N CYS A 27 -10.73 -4.33 9.15
CA CYS A 27 -10.14 -3.61 10.28
C CYS A 27 -9.49 -2.28 9.90
N GLY A 28 -9.29 -2.00 8.62
CA GLY A 28 -8.76 -0.72 8.12
C GLY A 28 -7.26 -0.49 8.36
N HIS A 29 -6.54 -1.46 8.91
CA HIS A 29 -5.10 -1.35 9.17
C HIS A 29 -4.25 -1.79 7.96
N ASP A 30 -3.05 -1.21 7.86
CA ASP A 30 -2.07 -1.40 6.78
C ASP A 30 -0.96 -2.41 7.11
N ASP A 31 -1.03 -3.05 8.28
CA ASP A 31 -0.16 -4.15 8.70
C ASP A 31 -0.58 -5.46 8.00
N VAL A 32 -0.47 -5.43 6.68
CA VAL A 32 -0.90 -6.45 5.74
C VAL A 32 0.29 -6.91 4.90
N GLU A 33 0.44 -8.22 4.79
CA GLU A 33 1.47 -8.88 3.99
C GLU A 33 0.82 -9.74 2.90
N ALA A 34 1.36 -9.72 1.69
CA ALA A 34 0.98 -10.65 0.64
C ALA A 34 1.88 -11.89 0.73
N GLY A 35 1.29 -13.08 0.69
CA GLY A 35 2.03 -14.32 0.82
C GLY A 35 1.33 -15.51 0.18
N TYR A 36 1.96 -16.68 0.29
CA TYR A 36 1.43 -17.95 -0.19
C TYR A 36 1.79 -19.06 0.78
N LEU A 37 0.80 -19.91 1.08
CA LEU A 37 0.99 -21.22 1.69
C LEU A 37 0.35 -22.29 0.79
N PRO A 38 0.96 -23.48 0.62
CA PRO A 38 0.41 -24.54 -0.22
C PRO A 38 -1.04 -24.91 0.09
N GLU A 39 -1.41 -24.92 1.36
CA GLU A 39 -2.76 -25.21 1.84
C GLU A 39 -3.82 -24.19 1.38
N TRP A 40 -3.42 -22.98 0.99
CA TRP A 40 -4.34 -21.97 0.47
C TRP A 40 -4.71 -22.19 -0.99
N GLY A 41 -3.87 -22.92 -1.75
CA GLY A 41 -4.03 -23.13 -3.19
C GLY A 41 -3.86 -21.87 -4.05
N GLN A 42 -3.81 -20.67 -3.45
CA GLN A 42 -3.60 -19.39 -4.12
C GLN A 42 -2.91 -18.38 -3.18
N PRO A 43 -2.25 -17.34 -3.73
CA PRO A 43 -1.73 -16.25 -2.92
C PRO A 43 -2.86 -15.53 -2.17
N LYS A 44 -2.59 -15.14 -0.93
CA LYS A 44 -3.53 -14.42 -0.06
C LYS A 44 -2.83 -13.26 0.63
N PHE A 45 -3.61 -12.36 1.18
CA PHE A 45 -3.16 -11.34 2.11
C PHE A 45 -3.32 -11.84 3.56
N LEU A 46 -2.39 -11.47 4.43
CA LEU A 46 -2.42 -11.76 5.85
C LEU A 46 -2.40 -10.44 6.62
N CYS A 47 -3.40 -10.21 7.46
CA CYS A 47 -3.41 -9.07 8.37
C CYS A 47 -2.75 -9.51 9.68
N ARG A 48 -1.54 -9.00 9.97
CA ARG A 48 -0.78 -9.38 11.17
C ARG A 48 -1.48 -8.95 12.47
N ARG A 49 -2.25 -7.87 12.42
CA ARG A 49 -3.04 -7.39 13.57
C ARG A 49 -4.25 -8.27 13.89
N CYS A 50 -4.96 -8.77 12.89
CA CYS A 50 -6.15 -9.60 13.08
C CYS A 50 -5.84 -11.11 13.11
N GLY A 51 -4.68 -11.53 12.60
CA GLY A 51 -4.31 -12.93 12.48
C GLY A 51 -5.14 -13.70 11.45
N VAL A 52 -5.68 -13.02 10.44
CA VAL A 52 -6.57 -13.62 9.43
C VAL A 52 -5.98 -13.48 8.02
N ALA A 53 -6.13 -14.55 7.23
CA ALA A 53 -5.83 -14.55 5.81
C ALA A 53 -7.10 -14.22 5.00
N PHE A 54 -6.96 -13.46 3.92
CA PHE A 54 -8.07 -12.98 3.10
C PHE A 54 -7.64 -12.76 1.64
N ASP A 55 -8.61 -12.72 0.73
CA ASP A 55 -8.34 -12.75 -0.71
C ASP A 55 -8.10 -11.38 -1.33
N GLU A 56 -8.77 -10.34 -0.84
CA GLU A 56 -8.75 -9.01 -1.44
C GLU A 56 -8.41 -7.91 -0.43
N ALA A 57 -7.37 -7.13 -0.72
CA ALA A 57 -6.98 -5.95 0.05
C ALA A 57 -7.37 -4.66 -0.68
N SER A 58 -7.76 -3.64 0.07
CA SER A 58 -7.82 -2.28 -0.46
C SER A 58 -6.40 -1.74 -0.63
N VAL A 59 -6.16 -0.94 -1.68
CA VAL A 59 -4.83 -0.37 -1.94
C VAL A 59 -4.86 1.14 -1.81
N ARG A 60 -3.94 1.69 -1.03
CA ARG A 60 -3.65 3.12 -0.95
C ARG A 60 -2.28 3.40 -1.57
N LEU A 61 -2.22 4.44 -2.39
CA LEU A 61 -0.97 4.91 -2.99
C LEU A 61 -0.38 6.01 -2.12
N CYS A 62 0.88 5.85 -1.71
CA CYS A 62 1.61 6.82 -0.91
C CYS A 62 2.96 7.16 -1.56
N TRP A 63 3.50 8.35 -1.32
CA TRP A 63 4.88 8.65 -1.71
C TRP A 63 5.86 7.95 -0.76
N THR A 64 6.94 7.40 -1.30
CA THR A 64 8.00 6.82 -0.47
C THR A 64 8.64 7.92 0.40
N GLY A 65 8.67 7.70 1.72
CA GLY A 65 9.17 8.68 2.71
C GLY A 65 8.12 9.62 3.29
N GLU A 66 6.86 9.54 2.85
CA GLU A 66 5.73 10.16 3.55
C GLU A 66 5.28 9.19 4.65
N GLU A 67 5.45 9.55 5.93
CA GLU A 67 4.84 8.80 7.02
C GLU A 67 3.33 8.82 6.83
N ALA A 68 2.69 7.65 6.85
CA ALA A 68 1.25 7.58 6.80
C ALA A 68 0.69 8.39 7.99
N PRO A 69 -0.31 9.27 7.78
CA PRO A 69 -0.93 9.96 8.89
C PRO A 69 -1.43 8.92 9.90
N PRO A 70 -1.30 9.18 11.22
CA PRO A 70 -1.71 8.24 12.24
C PRO A 70 -3.16 7.85 11.98
N SER A 71 -3.39 6.55 11.80
CA SER A 71 -4.74 6.01 11.63
C SER A 71 -5.43 6.12 12.99
N GLY A 72 -6.29 7.12 13.13
CA GLY A 72 -7.17 7.30 14.29
C GLY A 72 -8.26 6.25 14.35
#